data_AF-A0A524KZ86-F1
#
_entry.id   AF-A0A524KZ86-F1
#
_cell.length_a   1.000
_cell.length_b   1.000
_cell.length_c   1.000
_cell.angle_alpha   90.00
_cell.angle_beta   90.00
_cell.angle_gamma   90.00
#
_symmetry.space_group_name_H-M   'P 1'
#
loop_
_entity.id
_entity.type
_entity.pdbx_description
1 polymer ?
#
loop_
_entity_poly.entity_id
_entity_poly.type
_entity_poly.pdbx_seq_one_letter_code
_entity_poly.pdbx_strand_id
1 'polypeptide(L)'
;MNKGKVMLGNAIVIRKWNLSSIFKAIRKQGPVSRIELAEITGCSAGTVSNHVRTLIKKGFVIETKKGISSGGRKPTQLMINPEKAYVF
;
A
#
# COMPACT_ATOMS: atom_id res chain seq x y z
N MET A 1 -5.08 -9.00 -30.39
CA MET A 1 -5.93 -8.92 -29.17
C MET A 1 -5.82 -7.53 -28.59
N ASN A 2 -6.86 -6.72 -28.76
CA ASN A 2 -6.95 -5.33 -28.33
C ASN A 2 -6.84 -5.21 -26.80
N LYS A 3 -5.73 -4.65 -26.30
CA LYS A 3 -5.71 -4.12 -24.94
C LYS A 3 -6.63 -2.91 -24.92
N GLY A 4 -7.83 -3.12 -24.38
CA GLY A 4 -8.85 -2.09 -24.22
C GLY A 4 -8.23 -0.81 -23.67
N LYS A 5 -8.46 0.28 -24.39
CA LYS A 5 -8.07 1.65 -24.07
C LYS A 5 -8.78 2.05 -22.78
N VAL A 6 -8.24 1.67 -21.63
CA VAL A 6 -8.77 2.04 -20.31
C VAL A 6 -8.67 3.56 -20.20
N MET A 7 -9.81 4.21 -19.99
CA MET A 7 -10.02 5.66 -19.85
C MET A 7 -8.83 6.39 -19.20
N LEU A 8 -7.94 6.94 -20.03
CA LEU A 8 -6.90 7.88 -19.63
C LEU A 8 -7.57 9.22 -19.35
N GLY A 9 -7.55 9.69 -18.10
CA GLY A 9 -7.65 11.14 -17.87
C GLY A 9 -8.36 11.67 -16.63
N ASN A 10 -8.90 10.85 -15.71
CA ASN A 10 -9.44 11.39 -14.45
C ASN A 10 -8.49 11.11 -13.28
N ALA A 11 -7.74 12.13 -12.86
CA ALA A 11 -6.80 12.04 -11.75
C ALA A 11 -7.45 11.59 -10.43
N ILE A 12 -8.75 11.85 -10.22
CA ILE A 12 -9.49 11.38 -9.04
C ILE A 12 -9.64 9.86 -9.09
N VAL A 13 -9.99 9.31 -10.26
CA VAL A 13 -10.16 7.86 -10.45
C VAL A 13 -8.82 7.15 -10.25
N ILE A 14 -7.74 7.68 -10.84
CA ILE A 14 -6.38 7.12 -10.68
C ILE A 14 -5.97 7.12 -9.20
N ARG A 15 -6.17 8.23 -8.48
CA ARG A 15 -5.86 8.30 -7.03
C ARG A 15 -6.65 7.28 -6.21
N LYS A 16 -7.95 7.09 -6.51
CA LYS A 16 -8.79 6.09 -5.82
C LYS A 16 -8.29 4.66 -6.12
N TRP A 17 -7.93 4.38 -7.37
CA TRP A 17 -7.38 3.09 -7.76
C TRP A 17 -6.07 2.82 -7.01
N ASN A 18 -5.11 3.74 -7.07
CA ASN A 18 -3.80 3.58 -6.43
C ASN A 18 -3.94 3.34 -4.93
N LEU A 19 -4.79 4.12 -4.24
CA LEU A 19 -5.08 3.92 -2.82
C LEU A 19 -5.64 2.52 -2.54
N SER A 20 -6.62 2.07 -3.33
CA SER A 20 -7.21 0.73 -3.20
C SER A 20 -6.19 -0.38 -3.49
N SER A 21 -5.35 -0.22 -4.51
CA SER A 21 -4.32 -1.19 -4.89
C SER A 21 -3.29 -1.37 -3.77
N ILE A 22 -2.77 -0.26 -3.25
CA ILE A 22 -1.81 -0.23 -2.13
C ILE A 22 -2.43 -0.87 -0.88
N PHE A 23 -3.66 -0.49 -0.51
CA PHE A 23 -4.32 -1.06 0.66
C PHE A 23 -4.53 -2.58 0.53
N LYS A 24 -4.95 -3.06 -0.65
CA LYS A 24 -5.09 -4.49 -0.93
C LYS A 24 -3.76 -5.24 -0.86
N ALA A 25 -2.67 -4.64 -1.34
CA ALA A 25 -1.34 -5.21 -1.24
C ALA A 25 -0.90 -5.39 0.22
N ILE A 26 -1.06 -4.35 1.06
CA ILE A 26 -0.78 -4.42 2.51
C ILE A 26 -1.64 -5.50 3.19
N ARG A 27 -2.93 -5.62 2.81
CA ARG A 27 -3.82 -6.64 3.37
C ARG A 27 -3.39 -8.06 3.03
N LYS A 28 -2.91 -8.30 1.80
CA LYS A 28 -2.58 -9.65 1.32
C LYS A 28 -1.17 -10.10 1.69
N GLN A 29 -0.22 -9.16 1.77
CA GLN A 29 1.21 -9.45 1.87
C GLN A 29 1.86 -8.82 3.11
N GLY A 30 1.08 -8.11 3.94
CA GLY A 30 1.58 -7.54 5.19
C GLY A 30 2.10 -8.62 6.15
N PRO A 31 3.17 -8.38 6.92
CA PRO A 31 3.96 -7.14 6.97
C PRO A 31 4.77 -6.89 5.69
N VAL A 32 4.69 -5.67 5.14
CA VAL A 32 5.36 -5.28 3.88
C VAL A 32 5.97 -3.88 3.94
N SER A 33 7.11 -3.64 3.32
CA SER A 33 7.75 -2.33 3.25
C SER A 33 7.17 -1.43 2.14
N ARG A 34 7.47 -0.13 2.21
CA ARG A 34 7.08 0.83 1.15
C ARG A 34 7.78 0.55 -0.19
N ILE A 35 8.97 -0.05 -0.16
CA ILE A 35 9.73 -0.41 -1.37
C ILE A 35 9.03 -1.58 -2.07
N GLU A 36 8.75 -2.66 -1.32
CA GLU A 36 8.01 -3.82 -1.83
C GLU A 36 6.63 -3.40 -2.34
N LEU A 37 5.94 -2.47 -1.67
CA LEU A 37 4.67 -1.93 -2.17
C LEU A 37 4.79 -1.23 -3.52
N ALA A 38 5.88 -0.48 -3.77
CA ALA A 38 6.10 0.15 -5.06
C ALA A 38 6.30 -0.90 -6.16
N GLU A 39 7.08 -1.94 -5.86
CA GLU A 39 7.32 -3.07 -6.77
C GLU A 39 6.04 -3.86 -7.07
N ILE A 40 5.28 -4.24 -6.04
CA ILE A 40 4.04 -5.02 -6.15
C ILE A 40 2.95 -4.24 -6.91
N THR A 41 2.85 -2.93 -6.68
CA THR A 41 1.74 -2.12 -7.22
C THR A 41 2.08 -1.38 -8.51
N GLY A 42 3.36 -1.32 -8.90
CA GLY A 42 3.84 -0.50 -10.00
C GLY A 42 3.71 1.02 -9.78
N CYS A 43 3.37 1.45 -8.56
CA CYS A 43 3.26 2.86 -8.21
C CYS A 43 4.63 3.47 -7.94
N SER A 44 4.80 4.76 -8.22
CA SER A 44 6.01 5.48 -7.82
C SER A 44 6.17 5.52 -6.30
N ALA A 45 7.42 5.59 -5.81
CA ALA A 45 7.71 5.67 -4.38
C ALA A 45 7.00 6.86 -3.68
N GLY A 46 6.86 7.99 -4.37
CA GLY A 46 6.12 9.15 -3.87
C GLY A 46 4.61 8.87 -3.75
N THR A 47 4.03 8.19 -4.74
CA THR A 47 2.61 7.78 -4.73
C THR A 47 2.34 6.81 -3.57
N VAL A 48 3.19 5.81 -3.39
CA VAL A 48 3.10 4.87 -2.26
C VAL A 48 3.19 5.61 -0.94
N SER A 49 4.20 6.48 -0.78
CA SER A 49 4.41 7.24 0.46
C SER A 49 3.20 8.11 0.83
N ASN A 50 2.60 8.80 -0.14
CA ASN A 50 1.43 9.65 0.07
C ASN A 50 0.18 8.84 0.48
N HIS A 51 -0.08 7.72 -0.20
CA HIS A 51 -1.23 6.89 0.12
C HIS A 51 -1.06 6.12 1.43
N VAL A 52 0.13 5.59 1.71
CA VAL A 52 0.44 4.96 3.01
C VAL A 52 0.27 5.96 4.15
N ARG A 53 0.79 7.19 4.01
CA ARG A 53 0.58 8.26 5.01
C ARG A 53 -0.92 8.51 5.24
N THR A 54 -1.70 8.53 4.17
CA THR A 54 -3.16 8.70 4.25
C THR A 54 -3.83 7.54 5.01
N LEU A 55 -3.44 6.30 4.72
CA LEU A 55 -3.98 5.11 5.37
C LEU A 55 -3.62 5.04 6.86
N ILE A 56 -2.38 5.40 7.21
CA ILE A 56 -1.92 5.50 8.61
C ILE A 56 -2.68 6.60 9.33
N LYS A 57 -2.80 7.81 8.74
CA LYS A 57 -3.55 8.92 9.34
C LYS A 57 -5.02 8.56 9.59
N LYS A 58 -5.62 7.75 8.72
CA LYS A 58 -6.99 7.23 8.88
C LYS A 58 -7.09 6.02 9.83
N GLY A 59 -5.96 5.49 10.28
CA GLY A 59 -5.88 4.34 11.19
C GLY A 59 -6.12 2.98 10.53
N PHE A 60 -6.13 2.88 9.20
CA PHE A 60 -6.34 1.60 8.50
C PHE A 60 -5.08 0.74 8.40
N VAL A 61 -3.91 1.38 8.47
CA VAL A 61 -2.59 0.75 8.37
C VAL A 61 -1.75 1.21 9.55
N ILE A 62 -0.94 0.31 10.10
CA ILE A 62 0.01 0.60 11.16
C ILE A 62 1.42 0.21 10.74
N GLU A 63 2.39 0.88 11.36
CA GLU A 63 3.80 0.53 11.25
C GLU A 63 4.14 -0.57 12.26
N THR A 64 4.96 -1.54 11.86
CA THR A 64 5.37 -2.68 12.69
C THR A 64 6.85 -2.99 12.52
N LYS A 65 7.42 -3.62 13.55
CA LYS A 65 8.80 -4.15 13.55
C LYS A 65 8.85 -5.62 13.15
N LYS A 66 7.70 -6.27 12.95
CA LYS A 66 7.60 -7.67 12.49
C LYS A 66 8.03 -7.73 11.02
N GLY A 67 9.22 -8.24 10.77
CA GLY A 67 9.80 -8.45 9.45
C GLY A 67 11.08 -9.30 9.57
N ILE A 68 11.32 -10.18 8.60
CA ILE A 68 12.51 -11.05 8.55
C ILE A 68 13.74 -10.13 8.33
N SER A 69 14.76 -10.23 9.17
CA SER A 69 15.91 -9.30 9.16
C SER A 69 17.23 -10.05 9.24
N SER A 70 18.13 -9.82 8.28
CA SER A 70 19.49 -10.36 8.21
C SER A 70 20.61 -9.36 8.54
N GLY A 71 20.29 -8.09 8.87
CA GLY A 71 21.25 -7.06 9.32
C GLY A 71 20.97 -5.67 8.72
N GLY A 72 21.24 -4.58 9.46
CA GLY A 72 21.06 -3.17 9.04
C GLY A 72 19.87 -2.41 9.67
N ARG A 73 19.65 -1.13 9.29
CA ARG A 73 18.50 -0.33 9.75
C ARG A 73 17.21 -0.91 9.15
N LYS A 74 16.39 -1.54 9.99
CA LYS A 74 15.15 -2.20 9.56
C LYS A 74 14.24 -1.24 8.78
N PRO A 75 13.81 -1.57 7.55
CA PRO A 75 12.77 -0.81 6.89
C PRO A 75 11.46 -0.96 7.67
N THR A 76 10.75 0.15 7.88
CA THR A 76 9.47 0.13 8.57
C THR A 76 8.46 -0.70 7.79
N GLN A 77 7.96 -1.76 8.43
CA GLN A 77 6.98 -2.67 7.83
C GLN A 77 5.57 -2.13 8.06
N LEU A 78 4.66 -2.42 7.14
CA LEU A 78 3.27 -1.96 7.14
C LEU A 78 2.34 -3.17 7.19
N MET A 79 1.32 -3.09 8.04
CA MET A 79 0.25 -4.09 8.10
C MET A 79 -1.10 -3.40 8.31
N ILE A 80 -2.18 -4.14 8.06
CA ILE A 80 -3.53 -3.68 8.39
C ILE A 80 -3.64 -3.49 9.90
N ASN A 81 -4.34 -2.42 10.31
CA ASN A 81 -4.67 -2.23 11.70
C ASN A 81 -5.77 -3.22 12.11
N PRO A 82 -5.48 -4.23 12.97
CA PRO A 82 -6.49 -5.21 13.39
C PRO A 82 -7.67 -4.55 14.13
N GLU A 83 -7.43 -3.45 14.86
CA GLU A 83 -8.45 -2.72 15.64
C GLU A 83 -9.47 -1.96 14.78
N LYS A 84 -9.20 -1.79 13.48
CA LYS A 84 -10.03 -0.99 12.55
C LYS A 84 -10.58 -1.82 11.38
N ALA A 85 -10.21 -3.08 11.27
CA ALA A 85 -10.55 -3.94 10.14
C ALA A 85 -11.11 -5.27 10.64
N TYR A 86 -12.34 -5.22 11.17
CA TYR A 86 -13.16 -6.41 11.43
C TYR A 86 -14.42 -6.32 10.56
N VAL A 87 -14.70 -7.39 9.81
CA VAL A 87 -15.96 -7.60 9.11
C VAL A 87 -16.41 -9.00 9.50
N PHE A 88 -17.60 -9.10 10.10
CA PHE A 88 -18.26 -10.36 10.48
C PHE A 88 -19.00 -10.98 9.30
#